data_AF-A0A531M5C2-F1
#
_entry.id   AF-A0A531M5C2-F1
#
_cell.length_a   1.000
_cell.length_b   1.000
_cell.length_c   1.000
_cell.angle_alpha   90.00
_cell.angle_beta   90.00
_cell.angle_gamma   90.00
#
_symmetry.space_group_name_H-M   'P 1'
#
loop_
_entity.id
_entity.type
_entity.pdbx_description
1 polymer ?
#
loop_
_entity_poly.entity_id
_entity_poly.type
_entity_poly.pdbx_seq_one_letter_code
_entity_poly.pdbx_strand_id
1 'polypeptide(L)'
;EFLRWMAFMSSVLYPAVLRLYYAHRYTTDAEGTKAVKQAAVAEMDRGFAVVDAALRGRDWLVGDKMSLADIYLVMLVAWHPDIDRARAAWPDIERLWARLRQHPLMKTLNTSHEMWPA
;
A
#
# COMPACT_ATOMS: atom_id res chain seq x y z
N GLU A 1 14.34 -10.21 7.07
CA GLU A 1 13.75 -9.14 6.24
C GLU A 1 12.43 -9.49 5.56
N PHE A 2 12.32 -10.54 4.73
CA PHE A 2 11.06 -10.85 4.02
C PHE A 2 9.84 -10.97 4.95
N LEU A 3 9.90 -11.88 5.93
CA LEU A 3 8.80 -12.10 6.87
C LEU A 3 8.51 -10.87 7.74
N ARG A 4 9.53 -10.02 8.01
CA ARG A 4 9.34 -8.77 8.75
C ARG A 4 8.42 -7.82 7.98
N TRP A 5 8.69 -7.61 6.69
CA TRP A 5 7.88 -6.74 5.85
C TRP A 5 6.50 -7.32 5.58
N MET A 6 6.39 -8.64 5.34
CA MET A 6 5.09 -9.30 5.22
C MET A 6 4.25 -9.13 6.49
N ALA A 7 4.83 -9.36 7.67
CA ALA A 7 4.14 -9.20 8.95
C ALA A 7 3.76 -7.74 9.23
N PHE A 8 4.63 -6.79 8.92
CA PHE A 8 4.33 -5.35 9.06
C PHE A 8 3.15 -4.96 8.17
N MET A 9 3.20 -5.32 6.88
CA MET A 9 2.13 -4.99 5.95
C MET A 9 0.80 -5.65 6.32
N SER A 10 0.82 -6.91 6.76
CA SER A 10 -0.40 -7.64 7.12
C SER A 10 -1.01 -7.20 8.45
N SER A 11 -0.20 -6.67 9.38
CA SER A 11 -0.66 -6.31 10.73
C SER A 11 -0.86 -4.81 10.94
N VAL A 12 -0.27 -3.97 10.09
CA VAL A 12 -0.33 -2.51 10.19
C VAL A 12 -1.06 -1.91 8.99
N LEU A 13 -0.51 -2.04 7.78
CA LEU A 13 -1.07 -1.39 6.59
C LEU A 13 -2.41 -1.98 6.18
N TYR A 14 -2.52 -3.30 6.07
CA TYR A 14 -3.75 -3.94 5.62
C TYR A 14 -4.93 -3.70 6.59
N PRO A 15 -4.77 -3.80 7.93
CA PRO A 15 -5.83 -3.43 8.85
C PRO A 15 -6.23 -1.96 8.77
N ALA A 16 -5.29 -1.03 8.56
CA ALA A 16 -5.60 0.39 8.36
C ALA A 16 -6.46 0.61 7.10
N VAL A 17 -6.10 -0.04 5.98
CA VAL A 17 -6.92 -0.09 4.77
C VAL A 17 -8.33 -0.61 5.09
N LEU A 18 -8.44 -1.74 5.80
CA LEU A 18 -9.73 -2.31 6.14
C LEU A 18 -10.58 -1.40 7.04
N ARG A 19 -9.95 -0.63 7.95
CA ARG A 19 -10.66 0.37 8.78
C ARG A 19 -11.22 1.52 7.95
N LEU A 20 -10.56 1.91 6.86
CA LEU A 20 -11.09 2.90 5.93
C LEU A 20 -12.33 2.37 5.20
N TYR A 21 -12.22 1.19 4.57
CA TYR A 21 -13.30 0.64 3.75
C TYR A 21 -14.47 0.05 4.56
N TYR A 22 -14.20 -0.44 5.77
CA TYR A 22 -15.19 -1.03 6.67
C TYR A 22 -15.34 -0.24 7.98
N ALA A 23 -15.27 1.09 7.90
CA ALA A 23 -15.31 2.00 9.06
C ALA A 23 -16.49 1.73 10.02
N HIS A 24 -17.65 1.32 9.49
CA HIS A 24 -18.83 0.97 10.28
C HIS A 24 -18.61 -0.19 11.27
N ARG A 25 -17.58 -1.02 11.10
CA ARG A 25 -17.23 -2.10 12.04
C ARG A 25 -16.46 -1.61 13.28
N TYR A 26 -16.01 -0.35 13.26
CA TYR A 26 -15.11 0.22 14.27
C TYR A 26 -15.73 1.40 15.03
N THR A 27 -17.04 1.61 14.88
CA THR A 27 -17.81 2.59 15.65
C THR A 27 -19.23 2.08 15.86
N THR A 28 -19.79 2.36 17.03
CA THR A 28 -21.22 2.17 17.32
C THR A 28 -22.02 3.46 17.18
N ASP A 29 -21.33 4.59 17.04
CA ASP A 29 -21.95 5.88 16.70
C ASP A 29 -22.24 5.93 15.20
N ALA A 30 -23.49 6.23 14.85
CA ALA A 30 -23.99 6.31 13.48
C ALA A 30 -23.21 7.36 12.65
N GLU A 31 -22.77 8.45 13.28
CA GLU A 31 -22.03 9.53 12.61
C GLU A 31 -20.50 9.36 12.74
N GLY A 32 -20.04 8.39 13.52
CA GLY A 32 -18.61 8.19 13.84
C GLY A 32 -17.76 7.70 12.67
N THR A 33 -18.37 7.21 11.59
CA THR A 33 -17.64 6.58 10.47
C THR A 33 -16.65 7.54 9.80
N LYS A 34 -16.97 8.84 9.74
CA LYS A 34 -16.08 9.86 9.18
C LYS A 34 -14.77 9.98 9.97
N ALA A 35 -14.85 10.00 11.29
CA ALA A 35 -13.68 10.09 12.16
C ALA A 35 -12.81 8.83 12.05
N VAL A 36 -13.43 7.65 12.00
CA VAL A 36 -12.72 6.38 11.79
C VAL A 36 -11.95 6.39 10.47
N LYS A 37 -12.58 6.83 9.37
CA LYS A 37 -11.91 6.92 8.06
C LYS A 37 -10.71 7.87 8.09
N GLN A 38 -10.85 9.03 8.73
CA GLN A 38 -9.74 9.98 8.87
C GLN A 38 -8.56 9.39 9.65
N ALA A 39 -8.85 8.71 10.77
CA ALA A 39 -7.83 8.03 11.56
C ALA A 39 -7.16 6.88 10.77
N ALA A 40 -7.94 6.13 10.00
CA ALA A 40 -7.45 5.05 9.14
C ALA A 40 -6.48 5.56 8.06
N VAL A 41 -6.83 6.64 7.35
CA VAL A 41 -5.91 7.27 6.37
C VAL A 41 -4.63 7.75 7.06
N ALA A 42 -4.72 8.39 8.23
CA ALA A 42 -3.53 8.81 8.96
C ALA A 42 -2.64 7.62 9.41
N GLU A 43 -3.24 6.46 9.71
CA GLU A 43 -2.51 5.23 10.03
C GLU A 43 -1.85 4.63 8.77
N MET A 44 -2.56 4.60 7.63
CA MET A 44 -2.01 4.21 6.34
C MET A 44 -0.81 5.08 5.96
N ASP A 45 -0.95 6.40 6.05
CA ASP A 45 0.11 7.38 5.71
C ASP A 45 1.39 7.13 6.50
N ARG A 46 1.26 6.88 7.81
CA ARG A 46 2.40 6.54 8.68
C ARG A 46 3.04 5.21 8.28
N GLY A 47 2.23 4.20 7.97
CA GLY A 47 2.71 2.90 7.53
C GLY A 47 3.49 2.98 6.22
N PHE A 48 2.97 3.71 5.23
CA PHE A 48 3.66 3.91 3.95
C PHE A 48 4.94 4.71 4.11
N ALA A 49 4.96 5.75 4.96
CA ALA A 49 6.19 6.49 5.24
C ALA A 49 7.32 5.60 5.80
N VAL A 50 6.99 4.60 6.65
CA VAL A 50 7.97 3.63 7.15
C VAL A 50 8.53 2.76 6.03
N VAL A 51 7.67 2.28 5.13
CA VAL A 51 8.09 1.40 4.04
C VAL A 51 8.87 2.16 2.96
N ASP A 52 8.44 3.37 2.61
CA ASP A 52 9.11 4.27 1.67
C ASP A 52 10.54 4.59 2.15
N ALA A 53 10.70 4.95 3.42
CA ALA A 53 12.02 5.17 4.02
C ALA A 53 12.92 3.92 3.93
N ALA A 54 12.35 2.73 4.07
CA ALA A 54 13.10 1.46 3.97
C ALA A 54 13.44 1.04 2.53
N LEU A 55 12.79 1.63 1.53
CA LEU A 55 13.08 1.46 0.11
C LEU A 55 14.15 2.42 -0.41
N ARG A 56 14.51 3.46 0.36
CA ARG A 56 15.52 4.43 -0.05
C ARG A 56 16.82 3.76 -0.45
N GLY A 57 17.23 4.00 -1.70
CA GLY A 57 18.45 3.44 -2.29
C GLY A 57 18.39 1.94 -2.59
N ARG A 58 17.20 1.32 -2.59
CA ARG A 58 17.00 -0.12 -2.82
C ARG A 58 16.02 -0.36 -3.96
N ASP A 59 16.39 -1.23 -4.89
CA ASP A 59 15.51 -1.55 -6.03
C ASP A 59 14.25 -2.31 -5.63
N TRP A 60 14.35 -3.16 -4.60
CA TRP A 60 13.28 -4.02 -4.10
C TRP A 60 13.20 -3.93 -2.57
N LEU A 61 12.02 -4.19 -2.02
CA LEU A 61 11.77 -4.11 -0.57
C LEU A 61 12.62 -5.12 0.20
N VAL A 62 12.95 -6.26 -0.41
CA VAL A 62 13.73 -7.35 0.19
C VAL A 62 14.78 -7.88 -0.78
N GLY A 63 16.04 -7.91 -0.35
CA GLY A 63 17.14 -8.42 -1.18
C GLY A 63 17.30 -7.64 -2.48
N ASP A 64 17.76 -8.33 -3.52
CA ASP A 64 18.19 -7.73 -4.80
C ASP A 64 17.28 -8.12 -5.99
N LYS A 65 16.16 -8.79 -5.71
CA LYS A 65 15.22 -9.28 -6.73
C LYS A 65 13.78 -9.04 -6.28
N MET A 66 12.87 -8.96 -7.26
CA MET A 66 11.43 -8.90 -7.03
C MET A 66 10.96 -10.07 -6.16
N SER A 67 10.07 -9.77 -5.23
CA SER A 67 9.47 -10.71 -4.30
C SER A 67 7.97 -10.45 -4.14
N LEU A 68 7.28 -11.36 -3.46
CA LEU A 68 5.87 -11.14 -3.08
C LEU A 68 5.67 -9.91 -2.19
N ALA A 69 6.70 -9.45 -1.47
CA ALA A 69 6.60 -8.27 -0.63
C ALA A 69 6.40 -7.00 -1.47
N ASP A 70 7.02 -6.92 -2.65
CA ASP A 70 6.89 -5.78 -3.57
C ASP A 70 5.47 -5.72 -4.16
N ILE A 71 4.93 -6.88 -4.55
CA ILE A 71 3.56 -6.99 -5.08
C ILE A 71 2.55 -6.63 -3.99
N TYR A 72 2.73 -7.14 -2.77
CA TYR A 72 1.80 -6.88 -1.67
C TYR A 72 1.80 -5.41 -1.27
N LEU A 73 2.98 -4.76 -1.25
CA LEU A 73 3.10 -3.32 -1.03
C LEU A 73 2.31 -2.52 -2.07
N VAL A 74 2.50 -2.83 -3.36
CA VAL A 74 1.82 -2.10 -4.44
C VAL A 74 0.30 -2.29 -4.39
N MET A 75 -0.17 -3.49 -4.09
CA MET A 75 -1.60 -3.73 -3.87
C MET A 75 -2.15 -2.82 -2.76
N LEU A 76 -1.42 -2.66 -1.65
CA LEU A 76 -1.86 -1.84 -0.53
C LEU A 76 -1.85 -0.33 -0.86
N VAL A 77 -0.80 0.19 -1.52
CA VAL A 77 -0.74 1.61 -1.87
C VAL A 77 -1.74 1.97 -2.98
N ALA A 78 -2.06 1.04 -3.88
CA ALA A 78 -3.10 1.23 -4.88
C ALA A 78 -4.52 1.37 -4.29
N TRP A 79 -4.73 0.91 -3.05
CA TRP A 79 -5.96 1.09 -2.28
C TRP A 79 -5.95 2.35 -1.40
N HIS A 80 -4.96 3.23 -1.54
CA HIS A 80 -5.02 4.54 -0.92
C HIS A 80 -6.14 5.37 -1.56
N PRO A 81 -7.01 6.05 -0.78
CA PRO A 81 -8.18 6.77 -1.32
C PRO A 81 -7.79 8.00 -2.17
N ASP A 82 -6.56 8.47 -2.04
CA ASP A 82 -5.98 9.58 -2.80
C ASP A 82 -4.66 9.11 -3.42
N ILE A 83 -4.74 8.51 -4.60
CA ILE A 83 -3.62 7.83 -5.24
C ILE A 83 -2.56 8.80 -5.76
N ASP A 84 -2.98 9.98 -6.23
CA ASP A 84 -2.06 10.99 -6.75
C ASP A 84 -1.23 11.58 -5.60
N ARG A 85 -1.86 11.87 -4.46
CA ARG A 85 -1.14 12.24 -3.24
C ARG A 85 -0.19 11.13 -2.78
N ALA A 86 -0.63 9.88 -2.81
CA ALA A 86 0.21 8.74 -2.43
C ALA A 86 1.48 8.64 -3.28
N ARG A 87 1.33 8.73 -4.61
CA ARG A 87 2.43 8.71 -5.57
C ARG A 87 3.41 9.87 -5.34
N ALA A 88 2.91 11.05 -4.98
CA ALA A 88 3.73 12.22 -4.68
C ALA A 88 4.44 12.15 -3.31
N ALA A 89 3.78 11.57 -2.30
CA ALA A 89 4.29 11.51 -0.93
C ALA A 89 5.34 10.41 -0.71
N TRP A 90 5.27 9.31 -1.47
CA TRP A 90 6.13 8.13 -1.31
C TRP A 90 6.85 7.77 -2.62
N PRO A 91 7.88 8.56 -3.00
CA PRO A 91 8.53 8.43 -4.30
C PRO A 91 9.32 7.13 -4.47
N ASP A 92 9.82 6.52 -3.39
CA ASP A 92 10.52 5.23 -3.47
C ASP A 92 9.54 4.07 -3.66
N ILE A 93 8.35 4.15 -3.06
CA ILE A 93 7.23 3.25 -3.36
C ILE A 93 6.79 3.41 -4.83
N GLU A 94 6.60 4.64 -5.31
CA GLU A 94 6.20 4.88 -6.70
C GLU A 94 7.27 4.42 -7.69
N ARG A 95 8.57 4.57 -7.39
CA ARG A 95 9.65 4.02 -8.22
C ARG A 95 9.54 2.49 -8.33
N LEU A 96 9.32 1.81 -7.21
CA LEU A 96 9.10 0.35 -7.20
C LEU A 96 7.85 -0.02 -8.00
N TRP A 97 6.75 0.72 -7.83
CA TRP A 97 5.51 0.47 -8.54
C TRP A 97 5.66 0.69 -10.05
N ALA A 98 6.30 1.77 -10.48
CA ALA A 98 6.60 2.03 -11.89
C ALA A 98 7.41 0.88 -12.51
N ARG A 99 8.36 0.31 -11.77
CA ARG A 99 9.10 -0.89 -12.21
C ARG A 99 8.19 -2.11 -12.36
N LEU A 100 7.26 -2.33 -11.43
CA LEU A 100 6.27 -3.40 -11.54
C LEU A 100 5.31 -3.18 -12.72
N ARG A 101 4.91 -1.95 -13.05
CA ARG A 101 4.08 -1.68 -14.26
C ARG A 101 4.78 -2.10 -15.56
N GLN A 102 6.11 -2.10 -15.59
CA GLN A 102 6.91 -2.57 -16.73
C GLN A 102 7.17 -4.09 -16.71
N HIS A 103 6.89 -4.79 -15.60
CA HIS A 103 7.12 -6.23 -15.51
C HIS A 103 6.10 -6.99 -16.38
N PRO A 104 6.52 -7.87 -17.31
CA PRO A 104 5.61 -8.48 -18.29
C PRO A 104 4.39 -9.18 -17.68
N LEU A 105 4.60 -10.01 -16.66
CA LEU A 105 3.50 -10.69 -15.96
C LEU A 105 2.57 -9.71 -15.26
N MET A 106 3.11 -8.66 -14.63
CA MET A 106 2.28 -7.71 -13.89
C MET A 106 1.45 -6.86 -14.85
N LYS A 107 2.02 -6.49 -16.00
CA LYS A 107 1.29 -5.84 -17.08
C LYS A 107 0.12 -6.69 -17.57
N THR A 108 0.37 -7.97 -17.88
CA THR A 108 -0.68 -8.91 -18.29
C THR A 108 -1.78 -9.01 -17.23
N LEU A 109 -1.42 -9.23 -15.96
CA LEU A 109 -2.39 -9.33 -14.87
C LEU A 109 -3.19 -8.04 -14.69
N ASN A 110 -2.55 -6.87 -14.78
CA ASN A 110 -3.25 -5.60 -14.62
C ASN A 110 -4.22 -5.32 -15.77
N THR A 111 -3.85 -5.70 -17.00
CA THR A 111 -4.76 -5.62 -18.16
C THR A 111 -5.97 -6.55 -18.01
N SER A 112 -5.80 -7.73 -17.40
CA SER A 112 -6.89 -8.70 -17.24
C SER A 112 -7.78 -8.44 -16.02
N HIS A 113 -7.25 -7.83 -14.96
CA HIS A 113 -7.92 -7.76 -13.66
C HIS A 113 -8.08 -6.34 -13.09
N GLU A 114 -7.55 -5.31 -13.77
CA GLU A 114 -7.62 -3.92 -13.34
C GLU A 114 -7.17 -3.73 -11.88
N MET A 115 -6.11 -4.45 -11.48
CA MET A 115 -5.64 -4.51 -10.09
C MET A 115 -5.29 -3.12 -9.55
N TRP A 116 -4.82 -2.23 -10.42
CA TRP A 116 -4.51 -0.85 -10.08
C TRP A 116 -4.54 0.10 -11.30
N PRO A 117 -4.70 1.42 -11.07
CA PRO A 117 -4.69 2.40 -12.15
C PRO A 117 -3.38 2.39 -12.94
N ALA A 118 -3.49 2.68 -14.24
CA ALA A 118 -2.36 2.80 -15.15
C ALA A 118 -1.32 3.86 -14.69
#